data_AF-A0A7S0EVB3-F1
#
_entry.id   AF-A0A7S0EVB3-F1
#
_cell.length_a   1.000
_cell.length_b   1.000
_cell.length_c   1.000
_cell.angle_alpha   90.00
_cell.angle_beta   90.00
_cell.angle_gamma   90.00
#
_symmetry.space_group_name_H-M   'P 1'
#
loop_
_entity.id
_entity.type
_entity.pdbx_description
1 polymer ?
#
loop_
_entity_poly.entity_id
_entity_poly.type
_entity_poly.pdbx_seq_one_letter_code
_entity_poly.pdbx_strand_id
1 'polypeptide(L)'
;KVEMSTITPKLKLDGKVENYLNLLIAKMRNEFRAKLEWVLKDYDITGKGGKDRPAWLANAPCAQLSLVTTQYRWTMESEIALNKLEKGNDPKALEEYYAFQIEMLSGMIKMVQGDLPKLLRRSAMNVITLEAHSRDISYKLVNEGVQSVDHFLWLGQLKTRWEKLKGHGGQTPALDGAEEHDCVLYICDALFRYSFEYLGCAGRLVITPLTDRIYITATQASHLVLGCAPAGPAG
;
A
#
# COMPACT_ATOMS: atom_id res chain seq x y z
N LYS A 1 10.67 -19.84 -10.40
CA LYS A 1 9.28 -20.16 -10.80
C LYS A 1 8.44 -20.22 -9.53
N VAL A 2 7.93 -19.08 -9.07
CA VAL A 2 6.84 -19.06 -8.08
C VAL A 2 5.67 -18.44 -8.84
N GLU A 3 5.15 -19.23 -9.78
CA GLU A 3 3.88 -18.89 -10.41
C GLU A 3 2.79 -19.17 -9.39
N MET A 4 2.05 -18.11 -9.09
CA MET A 4 0.79 -18.06 -8.35
C MET A 4 0.10 -19.43 -8.18
N SER A 5 0.27 -20.08 -7.04
CA SER A 5 -0.64 -21.15 -6.62
C SER A 5 -2.04 -20.55 -6.54
N THR A 6 -2.93 -20.94 -7.45
CA THR A 6 -4.30 -20.43 -7.51
C THR A 6 -5.07 -20.94 -6.31
N ILE A 7 -5.48 -20.01 -5.42
CA ILE A 7 -6.34 -20.29 -4.26
C ILE A 7 -7.76 -20.65 -4.71
N THR A 8 -8.15 -20.27 -5.93
CA THR A 8 -9.51 -20.49 -6.47
C THR A 8 -9.52 -21.52 -7.62
N PRO A 9 -10.64 -22.23 -7.83
CA PRO A 9 -10.76 -23.29 -8.84
C PRO A 9 -10.46 -22.80 -10.27
N LYS A 10 -9.98 -23.71 -11.13
CA LYS A 10 -9.64 -23.39 -12.53
C LYS A 10 -10.82 -22.73 -13.26
N LEU A 11 -10.54 -21.66 -14.01
CA LEU A 11 -11.54 -20.99 -14.83
C LEU A 11 -11.72 -21.71 -16.17
N LYS A 12 -12.96 -21.96 -16.56
CA LYS A 12 -13.28 -22.45 -17.92
C LYS A 12 -13.52 -21.26 -18.83
N LEU A 13 -12.88 -21.26 -20.00
CA LEU A 13 -12.98 -20.19 -21.00
C LEU A 13 -13.90 -20.65 -22.13
N ASP A 14 -15.19 -20.79 -21.82
CA ASP A 14 -16.20 -21.28 -22.75
C ASP A 14 -17.21 -20.17 -23.12
N GLY A 15 -17.75 -20.22 -24.34
CA GLY A 15 -18.78 -19.28 -24.81
C GLY A 15 -18.23 -17.98 -25.39
N LYS A 16 -19.03 -16.90 -25.30
CA LYS A 16 -18.68 -15.60 -25.88
C LYS A 16 -17.47 -14.98 -25.18
N VAL A 17 -16.61 -14.33 -25.97
CA VAL A 17 -15.36 -13.69 -25.53
C VAL A 17 -15.55 -12.75 -24.35
N GLU A 18 -16.54 -11.87 -24.44
CA GLU A 18 -16.84 -10.88 -23.40
C GLU A 18 -17.16 -11.53 -22.05
N ASN A 19 -17.84 -12.68 -22.05
CA ASN A 19 -18.24 -13.36 -20.83
C ASN A 19 -17.03 -13.94 -20.10
N TYR A 20 -16.17 -14.69 -20.80
CA TYR A 20 -15.00 -15.27 -20.14
C TYR A 20 -13.94 -14.22 -19.78
N LEU A 21 -13.86 -13.09 -20.51
CA LEU A 21 -12.99 -11.97 -20.13
C LEU A 21 -13.49 -11.28 -18.85
N ASN A 22 -14.79 -11.04 -18.71
CA ASN A 22 -15.36 -10.50 -17.47
C ASN A 22 -15.16 -11.46 -16.29
N LEU A 23 -15.33 -12.76 -16.50
CA LEU A 23 -15.04 -13.78 -15.48
C LEU A 23 -13.56 -13.83 -15.11
N LEU A 24 -12.65 -13.67 -16.07
CA LEU A 24 -11.22 -13.61 -15.83
C LEU A 24 -10.84 -12.40 -14.96
N ILE A 25 -11.39 -11.23 -15.26
CA ILE A 25 -11.17 -10.01 -14.46
C ILE A 25 -11.68 -10.22 -13.03
N ALA A 26 -12.90 -10.74 -12.87
CA ALA A 26 -13.47 -11.03 -11.56
C ALA A 26 -12.62 -12.03 -10.76
N LYS A 27 -12.17 -13.12 -11.42
CA LYS A 27 -11.29 -14.12 -10.82
C LYS A 27 -9.95 -13.51 -10.38
N MET A 28 -9.31 -12.71 -11.24
CA MET A 28 -8.04 -12.06 -10.91
C MET A 28 -8.19 -11.18 -9.66
N ARG A 29 -9.23 -10.33 -9.61
CA ARG A 29 -9.52 -9.48 -8.45
C ARG A 29 -9.72 -10.28 -7.17
N ASN A 30 -10.55 -11.32 -7.23
CA ASN A 30 -10.84 -12.17 -6.07
C ASN A 30 -9.60 -12.94 -5.58
N GLU A 31 -8.79 -13.46 -6.49
CA GLU A 31 -7.54 -14.14 -6.12
C GLU A 31 -6.54 -13.18 -5.47
N PHE A 32 -6.39 -11.98 -6.02
CA PHE A 32 -5.49 -10.97 -5.46
C PHE A 32 -5.96 -10.47 -4.09
N ARG A 33 -7.27 -10.29 -3.91
CA ARG A 33 -7.86 -9.93 -2.61
C ARG A 33 -7.60 -11.00 -1.56
N ALA A 34 -7.89 -12.27 -1.87
CA ALA A 34 -7.64 -13.39 -0.96
C ALA A 34 -6.14 -13.55 -0.64
N LYS A 35 -5.27 -13.38 -1.65
CA LYS A 35 -3.82 -13.40 -1.45
C LYS A 35 -3.34 -12.23 -0.61
N LEU A 36 -3.91 -11.03 -0.77
CA LEU A 36 -3.54 -9.88 0.06
C LEU A 36 -3.82 -10.20 1.53
N GLU A 37 -5.00 -10.73 1.86
CA GLU A 37 -5.31 -11.13 3.24
C GLU A 37 -4.28 -12.12 3.82
N TRP A 38 -3.86 -13.10 3.02
CA TRP A 38 -2.81 -14.04 3.41
C TRP A 38 -1.46 -13.33 3.63
N VAL A 39 -1.05 -12.45 2.72
CA VAL A 39 0.24 -11.72 2.82
C VAL A 39 0.24 -10.78 4.03
N LEU A 40 -0.89 -10.16 4.34
CA LEU A 40 -1.04 -9.32 5.53
C LEU A 40 -0.79 -10.13 6.81
N LYS A 41 -1.33 -11.35 6.91
CA LYS A 41 -1.12 -12.25 8.05
C LYS A 41 0.32 -12.79 8.10
N ASP A 42 0.85 -13.18 6.95
CA ASP A 42 2.23 -13.67 6.83
C ASP A 42 3.26 -12.61 7.24
N TYR A 43 3.02 -11.33 6.95
CA TYR A 43 3.86 -10.23 7.42
C TYR A 43 4.01 -10.18 8.95
N ASP A 44 2.95 -10.46 9.70
CA ASP A 44 3.01 -10.51 11.16
C ASP A 44 3.77 -11.75 11.65
N ILE A 45 3.56 -12.89 11.00
CA ILE A 45 4.12 -14.19 11.42
C ILE A 45 5.58 -14.31 11.03
N THR A 46 5.89 -14.23 9.74
CA THR A 46 7.25 -14.47 9.21
C THR A 46 8.05 -13.17 9.12
N GLY A 47 7.40 -12.04 8.84
CA GLY A 47 8.02 -10.71 8.88
C GLY A 47 8.18 -10.13 10.27
N LYS A 48 7.57 -10.75 11.29
CA LYS A 48 7.63 -10.33 12.71
C LYS A 48 7.29 -8.85 12.89
N GLY A 49 6.27 -8.39 12.18
CA GLY A 49 5.85 -6.97 12.19
C GLY A 49 6.86 -6.01 11.55
N GLY A 50 7.80 -6.50 10.74
CA GLY A 50 8.82 -5.72 10.05
C GLY A 50 10.24 -5.91 10.59
N LYS A 51 10.39 -6.56 11.75
CA LYS A 51 11.71 -6.88 12.33
C LYS A 51 12.54 -7.80 11.44
N ASP A 52 11.88 -8.62 10.62
CA ASP A 52 12.51 -9.58 9.70
C ASP A 52 12.12 -9.29 8.24
N ARG A 53 12.02 -7.99 7.90
CA ARG A 53 11.57 -7.50 6.58
C ARG A 53 12.30 -8.17 5.40
N PRO A 54 13.64 -8.35 5.41
CA PRO A 54 14.34 -9.00 4.30
C PRO A 54 13.94 -10.47 4.09
N ALA A 55 13.84 -11.24 5.17
CA ALA A 55 13.47 -12.65 5.09
C ALA A 55 12.01 -12.83 4.66
N TRP A 56 11.11 -11.98 5.15
CA TRP A 56 9.73 -11.95 4.69
C TRP A 56 9.63 -11.63 3.20
N LEU A 57 10.31 -10.58 2.72
CA LEU A 57 10.23 -10.21 1.31
C LEU A 57 10.78 -11.30 0.39
N ALA A 58 11.83 -12.01 0.82
CA ALA A 58 12.38 -13.14 0.07
C ALA A 58 11.38 -14.29 -0.12
N ASN A 59 10.45 -14.47 0.82
CA ASN A 59 9.44 -15.52 0.81
C ASN A 59 8.05 -15.02 0.38
N ALA A 60 7.89 -13.71 0.15
CA ALA A 60 6.61 -13.12 -0.19
C ALA A 60 6.12 -13.64 -1.56
N PRO A 61 4.83 -13.97 -1.70
CA PRO A 61 4.30 -14.66 -2.87
C PRO A 61 4.19 -13.75 -4.10
N CYS A 62 4.12 -12.43 -3.90
CA CYS A 62 3.96 -11.46 -4.98
C CYS A 62 4.52 -10.10 -4.59
N ALA A 63 5.46 -9.58 -5.39
CA ALA A 63 6.09 -8.27 -5.19
C ALA A 63 5.07 -7.13 -5.09
N GLN A 64 4.00 -7.17 -5.90
CA GLN A 64 2.94 -6.17 -5.87
C GLN A 64 2.21 -6.15 -4.52
N LEU A 65 1.85 -7.33 -4.00
CA LEU A 65 1.14 -7.45 -2.72
C LEU A 65 2.05 -7.11 -1.53
N SER A 66 3.35 -7.37 -1.65
CA SER A 66 4.34 -6.89 -0.66
C SER A 66 4.34 -5.37 -0.54
N LEU A 67 4.17 -4.64 -1.65
CA LEU A 67 4.11 -3.17 -1.64
C LEU A 67 2.83 -2.66 -0.99
N VAL A 68 1.68 -3.24 -1.33
CA VAL A 68 0.39 -2.90 -0.70
C VAL A 68 0.44 -3.17 0.80
N THR A 69 0.99 -4.32 1.20
CA THR A 69 1.17 -4.69 2.61
C THR A 69 2.10 -3.72 3.33
N THR A 70 3.18 -3.30 2.68
CA THR A 70 4.11 -2.31 3.25
C THR A 70 3.42 -0.96 3.48
N GLN A 71 2.65 -0.47 2.51
CA GLN A 71 1.90 0.79 2.64
C GLN A 71 0.82 0.70 3.72
N TYR A 72 0.11 -0.42 3.78
CA TYR A 72 -0.90 -0.69 4.80
C TYR A 72 -0.28 -0.68 6.20
N ARG A 73 0.82 -1.43 6.41
CA ARG A 73 1.49 -1.49 7.71
C ARG A 73 2.03 -0.12 8.11
N TRP A 74 2.60 0.63 7.17
CA TRP A 74 3.02 1.98 7.45
C TRP A 74 1.87 2.90 7.89
N THR A 75 0.73 2.83 7.19
CA THR A 75 -0.48 3.59 7.53
C THR A 75 -0.94 3.25 8.94
N MET A 76 -1.09 1.95 9.24
CA MET A 76 -1.59 1.48 10.53
C MET A 76 -0.69 1.89 11.70
N GLU A 77 0.63 1.65 11.60
CA GLU A 77 1.56 1.98 12.68
C GLU A 77 1.71 3.50 12.89
N SER A 78 1.66 4.29 11.80
CA SER A 78 1.67 5.76 11.90
C SER A 78 0.41 6.28 12.60
N GLU A 79 -0.76 5.74 12.26
CA GLU A 79 -2.02 6.11 12.92
C GLU A 79 -2.02 5.66 14.39
N ILE A 80 -1.48 4.48 14.72
CA ILE A 80 -1.32 4.05 16.12
C ILE A 80 -0.44 5.04 16.89
N ALA A 81 0.69 5.45 16.33
CA ALA A 81 1.60 6.42 16.95
C ALA A 81 0.93 7.79 17.15
N LEU A 82 0.26 8.32 16.12
CA LEU A 82 -0.45 9.60 16.20
C LEU A 82 -1.60 9.55 17.22
N ASN A 83 -2.37 8.46 17.27
CA ASN A 83 -3.45 8.30 18.26
C ASN A 83 -2.91 8.22 19.70
N LYS A 84 -1.72 7.66 19.92
CA LYS A 84 -1.07 7.65 21.25
C LYS A 84 -0.62 9.05 21.65
N LEU A 85 -0.11 9.85 20.71
CA LEU A 85 0.26 11.25 20.92
C LEU A 85 -0.97 12.10 21.27
N GLU A 86 -2.04 11.99 20.49
CA GLU A 86 -3.29 12.74 20.67
C GLU A 86 -3.92 12.50 22.05
N LYS A 87 -3.87 11.25 22.53
CA LYS A 87 -4.40 10.87 23.85
C LYS A 87 -3.45 11.22 25.01
N GLY A 88 -2.24 11.68 24.72
CA GLY A 88 -1.21 11.94 25.73
C GLY A 88 -0.66 10.67 26.40
N ASN A 89 -0.86 9.49 25.81
CA ASN A 89 -0.44 8.21 26.38
C ASN A 89 1.08 8.00 26.26
N ASP A 90 1.66 8.46 25.15
CA ASP A 90 3.07 8.26 24.85
C ASP A 90 3.57 9.40 23.94
N PRO A 91 4.32 10.38 24.48
CA PRO A 91 4.82 11.54 23.73
C PRO A 91 5.91 11.19 22.72
N LYS A 92 6.48 9.97 22.76
CA LYS A 92 7.57 9.53 21.89
C LYS A 92 7.14 8.49 20.86
N ALA A 93 5.86 8.11 20.84
CA ALA A 93 5.36 7.03 19.98
C ALA A 93 5.77 7.18 18.50
N LEU A 94 5.73 8.40 17.97
CA LEU A 94 6.11 8.66 16.57
C LEU A 94 7.63 8.68 16.35
N GLU A 95 8.41 9.16 17.32
CA GLU A 95 9.88 9.10 17.30
C GLU A 95 10.39 7.65 17.35
N GLU A 96 9.78 6.83 18.21
CA GLU A 96 10.09 5.40 18.32
C GLU A 96 9.76 4.65 17.03
N TYR A 97 8.60 4.93 16.43
CA TYR A 97 8.24 4.35 15.16
C TYR A 97 9.17 4.79 14.03
N TYR A 98 9.56 6.06 14.00
CA TYR A 98 10.56 6.56 13.05
C TYR A 98 11.91 5.85 13.20
N ALA A 99 12.39 5.64 14.43
CA ALA A 99 13.62 4.88 14.68
C ALA A 99 13.50 3.44 14.16
N PHE A 100 12.36 2.78 14.40
CA PHE A 100 12.09 1.45 13.88
C PHE A 100 12.12 1.39 12.33
N GLN A 101 11.58 2.41 11.65
CA GLN A 101 11.65 2.49 10.19
C GLN A 101 13.09 2.58 9.67
N ILE A 102 13.99 3.29 10.37
CA ILE A 102 15.41 3.38 10.00
C ILE A 102 16.06 2.01 10.08
N GLU A 103 15.82 1.25 11.16
CA GLU A 103 16.37 -0.09 11.33
C GLU A 103 15.88 -1.05 10.23
N MET A 104 14.58 -1.02 9.95
CA MET A 104 13.95 -1.82 8.91
C MET A 104 14.53 -1.52 7.52
N LEU A 105 14.66 -0.23 7.18
CA LEU A 105 15.25 0.22 5.92
C LEU A 105 16.73 -0.17 5.80
N SER A 106 17.49 -0.08 6.91
CA SER A 106 18.89 -0.53 6.96
C SER A 106 19.02 -2.03 6.66
N GLY A 107 18.12 -2.86 7.19
CA GLY A 107 18.04 -4.28 6.86
C GLY A 107 17.80 -4.54 5.37
N MET A 108 16.88 -3.79 4.77
CA MET A 108 16.59 -3.86 3.33
C MET A 108 17.78 -3.42 2.46
N ILE A 109 18.48 -2.35 2.84
CA ILE A 109 19.69 -1.89 2.16
C ILE A 109 20.79 -2.96 2.19
N LYS A 110 21.01 -3.60 3.36
CA LYS A 110 21.98 -4.70 3.47
C LYS A 110 21.61 -5.89 2.58
N MET A 111 20.32 -6.24 2.49
CA MET A 111 19.84 -7.32 1.61
C MET A 111 20.22 -7.07 0.15
N VAL A 112 20.03 -5.84 -0.36
CA VAL A 112 20.35 -5.52 -1.77
C VAL A 112 21.83 -5.37 -2.04
N GLN A 113 22.68 -5.19 -1.03
CA GLN A 113 24.14 -5.23 -1.19
C GLN A 113 24.66 -6.67 -1.43
N GLY A 114 23.89 -7.68 -1.04
CA GLY A 114 24.20 -9.08 -1.30
C GLY A 114 23.87 -9.53 -2.72
N ASP A 115 24.15 -10.81 -3.02
CA ASP A 115 23.72 -11.43 -4.26
C ASP A 115 22.24 -11.84 -4.18
N LEU A 116 21.47 -11.45 -5.19
CA LEU A 116 20.01 -11.63 -5.23
C LEU A 116 19.56 -11.91 -6.66
N PRO A 117 18.60 -12.84 -6.85
CA PRO A 117 17.93 -12.99 -8.13
C PRO A 117 17.34 -11.67 -8.63
N LYS A 118 17.40 -11.42 -9.94
CA LYS A 118 16.97 -10.15 -10.57
C LYS A 118 15.57 -9.70 -10.12
N LEU A 119 14.60 -10.62 -10.03
CA LEU A 119 13.24 -10.32 -9.62
C LEU A 119 13.15 -9.89 -8.15
N LEU A 120 13.84 -10.62 -7.26
CA LEU A 120 13.88 -10.30 -5.83
C LEU A 120 14.59 -8.98 -5.58
N ARG A 121 15.70 -8.73 -6.26
CA ARG A 121 16.41 -7.45 -6.22
C ARG A 121 15.50 -6.30 -6.62
N ARG A 122 14.72 -6.43 -7.71
CA ARG A 122 13.76 -5.40 -8.12
C ARG A 122 12.64 -5.21 -7.10
N SER A 123 12.10 -6.30 -6.55
CA SER A 123 11.09 -6.23 -5.48
C SER A 123 11.62 -5.48 -4.26
N ALA A 124 12.84 -5.78 -3.83
CA ALA A 124 13.50 -5.10 -2.72
C ALA A 124 13.73 -3.62 -3.00
N MET A 125 14.20 -3.25 -4.21
CA MET A 125 14.35 -1.84 -4.60
C MET A 125 13.02 -1.08 -4.57
N ASN A 126 11.92 -1.71 -4.99
CA ASN A 126 10.60 -1.10 -4.93
C ASN A 126 10.13 -0.88 -3.49
N VAL A 127 10.38 -1.83 -2.59
CA VAL A 127 10.07 -1.69 -1.16
C VAL A 127 10.93 -0.60 -0.53
N ILE A 128 12.23 -0.57 -0.80
CA ILE A 128 13.15 0.49 -0.34
C ILE A 128 12.67 1.87 -0.79
N THR A 129 12.24 2.00 -2.05
CA THR A 129 11.74 3.28 -2.58
C THR A 129 10.51 3.76 -1.80
N LEU A 130 9.59 2.84 -1.49
CA LEU A 130 8.38 3.15 -0.74
C LEU A 130 8.69 3.48 0.73
N GLU A 131 9.53 2.67 1.38
CA GLU A 131 9.90 2.85 2.80
C GLU A 131 10.73 4.11 3.03
N ALA A 132 11.61 4.48 2.09
CA ALA A 132 12.34 5.75 2.15
C ALA A 132 11.39 6.95 2.20
N HIS A 133 10.38 6.95 1.31
CA HIS A 133 9.33 7.99 1.31
C HIS A 133 8.51 7.99 2.60
N SER A 134 8.04 6.82 3.07
CA SER A 134 7.34 6.68 4.34
C SER A 134 8.14 7.18 5.54
N ARG A 135 9.45 6.92 5.57
CA ARG A 135 10.39 7.38 6.60
C ARG A 135 10.60 8.90 6.54
N ASP A 136 10.65 9.48 5.35
CA ASP A 136 10.75 10.94 5.16
C ASP A 136 9.49 11.66 5.64
N ILE A 137 8.31 11.07 5.43
CA ILE A 137 7.05 11.57 5.99
C ILE A 137 7.09 11.51 7.51
N SER A 138 7.42 10.35 8.10
CA SER A 138 7.50 10.23 9.56
C SER A 138 8.46 11.25 10.18
N TYR A 139 9.64 11.43 9.58
CA TYR A 139 10.60 12.46 9.98
C TYR A 139 9.97 13.86 9.96
N LYS A 140 9.26 14.19 8.88
CA LYS A 140 8.57 15.48 8.76
C LYS A 140 7.48 15.66 9.82
N LEU A 141 6.68 14.62 10.09
CA LEU A 141 5.62 14.66 11.11
C LEU A 141 6.22 14.90 12.51
N VAL A 142 7.33 14.25 12.84
CA VAL A 142 8.07 14.49 14.10
C VAL A 142 8.58 15.93 14.17
N ASN A 143 9.28 16.39 13.13
CA ASN A 143 9.90 17.71 13.13
C ASN A 143 8.88 18.87 13.19
N GLU A 144 7.72 18.70 12.57
CA GLU A 144 6.61 19.67 12.59
C GLU A 144 5.70 19.52 13.82
N GLY A 145 5.99 18.58 14.74
CA GLY A 145 5.23 18.40 15.97
C GLY A 145 3.78 17.95 15.73
N VAL A 146 3.54 17.11 14.72
CA VAL A 146 2.18 16.62 14.41
C VAL A 146 1.72 15.61 15.45
N GLN A 147 0.58 15.87 16.07
CA GLN A 147 0.05 15.07 17.19
C GLN A 147 -1.33 14.46 16.94
N SER A 148 -1.93 14.65 15.76
CA SER A 148 -3.27 14.13 15.46
C SER A 148 -3.33 13.56 14.05
N VAL A 149 -4.17 12.54 13.87
CA VAL A 149 -4.50 11.94 12.58
C VAL A 149 -5.29 12.90 11.67
N ASP A 150 -5.90 13.94 12.23
CA ASP A 150 -6.65 14.93 11.46
C ASP A 150 -5.77 16.09 10.96
N HIS A 151 -4.47 16.06 11.26
CA HIS A 151 -3.54 17.08 10.79
C HIS A 151 -3.31 16.94 9.27
N PHE A 152 -3.33 18.08 8.55
CA PHE A 152 -3.24 18.08 7.07
C PHE A 152 -1.98 17.38 6.53
N LEU A 153 -0.84 17.49 7.21
CA LEU A 153 0.39 16.79 6.80
C LEU A 153 0.23 15.27 6.75
N TRP A 154 -0.63 14.69 7.60
CA TRP A 154 -1.00 13.27 7.55
C TRP A 154 -2.19 13.02 6.62
N LEU A 155 -3.21 13.89 6.63
CA LEU A 155 -4.38 13.74 5.75
C LEU A 155 -4.00 13.74 4.27
N GLY A 156 -3.02 14.57 3.87
CA GLY A 156 -2.54 14.66 2.50
C GLY A 156 -1.74 13.45 2.01
N GLN A 157 -1.49 12.45 2.85
CA GLN A 157 -0.77 11.23 2.46
C GLN A 157 -1.73 10.17 1.92
N LEU A 158 -1.25 9.39 0.95
CA LEU A 158 -1.97 8.22 0.44
C LEU A 158 -1.89 7.07 1.45
N LYS A 159 -3.01 6.81 2.12
CA LYS A 159 -3.15 5.81 3.18
C LYS A 159 -3.82 4.56 2.64
N THR A 160 -3.32 3.39 3.01
CA THR A 160 -3.89 2.11 2.62
C THR A 160 -4.48 1.43 3.85
N ARG A 161 -5.73 0.99 3.78
CA ARG A 161 -6.44 0.28 4.84
C ARG A 161 -6.96 -1.06 4.36
N TRP A 162 -7.07 -2.00 5.29
CA TRP A 162 -7.71 -3.29 5.10
C TRP A 162 -8.89 -3.38 6.05
N GLU A 163 -10.09 -3.10 5.53
CA GLU A 163 -11.28 -2.88 6.36
C GLU A 163 -12.54 -3.32 5.61
N LYS A 164 -13.63 -3.55 6.36
CA LYS A 164 -14.94 -3.71 5.73
C LYS A 164 -15.42 -2.36 5.22
N LEU A 165 -15.62 -2.24 3.91
CA LEU A 165 -16.07 -0.99 3.32
C LEU A 165 -17.46 -0.64 3.85
N LYS A 166 -17.62 0.58 4.37
CA LYS A 166 -18.90 1.18 4.72
C LYS A 166 -19.02 2.48 3.94
N GLY A 167 -19.84 2.50 2.89
CA GLY A 167 -20.15 3.69 2.10
C GLY A 167 -19.49 3.76 0.71
N HIS A 168 -19.89 4.77 -0.05
CA HIS A 168 -19.61 4.94 -1.48
C HIS A 168 -18.16 5.38 -1.69
N GLY A 169 -17.25 4.45 -1.93
CA GLY A 169 -15.87 4.75 -2.33
C GLY A 169 -15.71 5.27 -3.76
N GLY A 170 -16.58 6.19 -4.17
CA GLY A 170 -16.71 6.65 -5.54
C GLY A 170 -17.23 5.59 -6.52
N GLN A 171 -17.90 4.53 -6.02
CA GLN A 171 -18.41 3.42 -6.82
C GLN A 171 -19.91 3.17 -6.58
N THR A 172 -20.50 2.26 -7.36
CA THR A 172 -21.94 1.99 -7.38
C THR A 172 -22.48 1.48 -6.03
N PRO A 173 -23.69 1.85 -5.60
CA PRO A 173 -24.31 1.41 -4.33
C PRO A 173 -24.32 -0.10 -4.07
N ALA A 174 -24.36 -0.91 -5.13
CA ALA A 174 -24.33 -2.37 -5.05
C ALA A 174 -23.05 -2.93 -4.39
N LEU A 175 -21.99 -2.12 -4.31
CA LEU A 175 -20.68 -2.49 -3.80
C LEU A 175 -20.45 -2.11 -2.33
N ASP A 176 -21.38 -1.37 -1.71
CA ASP A 176 -21.23 -0.84 -0.34
C ASP A 176 -21.73 -1.79 0.75
N GLY A 177 -22.40 -2.89 0.36
CA GLY A 177 -22.84 -3.96 1.25
C GLY A 177 -21.78 -5.05 1.45
N ALA A 178 -20.49 -4.72 1.40
CA ALA A 178 -19.43 -5.73 1.49
C ALA A 178 -19.36 -6.32 2.90
N GLU A 179 -19.76 -7.58 3.06
CA GLU A 179 -19.62 -8.34 4.31
C GLU A 179 -18.16 -8.71 4.64
N GLU A 180 -17.27 -8.62 3.66
CA GLU A 180 -15.87 -9.00 3.73
C GLU A 180 -14.92 -7.79 3.74
N HIS A 181 -13.71 -8.00 4.25
CA HIS A 181 -12.66 -6.98 4.20
C HIS A 181 -12.19 -6.74 2.78
N ASP A 182 -11.81 -5.50 2.51
CA ASP A 182 -11.27 -5.04 1.24
C ASP A 182 -10.12 -4.06 1.44
N CYS A 183 -9.33 -3.86 0.39
CA CYS A 183 -8.23 -2.89 0.40
C CYS A 183 -8.75 -1.55 -0.10
N VAL A 184 -8.62 -0.53 0.74
CA VAL A 184 -9.14 0.81 0.51
C VAL A 184 -8.01 1.83 0.61
N LEU A 185 -8.04 2.82 -0.26
CA LEU A 185 -7.08 3.91 -0.32
C LEU A 185 -7.77 5.21 0.11
N TYR A 186 -7.13 5.95 1.01
CA TYR A 186 -7.61 7.22 1.54
C TYR A 186 -6.58 8.32 1.27
N ILE A 187 -7.03 9.50 0.86
CA ILE A 187 -6.19 10.69 0.72
C ILE A 187 -7.05 11.93 0.82
N CYS A 188 -6.71 12.83 1.74
CA CYS A 188 -7.60 13.90 2.19
C CYS A 188 -8.99 13.33 2.54
N ASP A 189 -10.04 13.82 1.88
CA ASP A 189 -11.43 13.38 1.95
C ASP A 189 -11.81 12.34 0.88
N ALA A 190 -10.90 12.02 -0.05
CA ALA A 190 -11.17 11.06 -1.12
C ALA A 190 -10.92 9.61 -0.68
N LEU A 191 -11.81 8.71 -1.13
CA LEU A 191 -11.78 7.26 -0.87
C LEU A 191 -11.83 6.51 -2.19
N PHE A 192 -10.92 5.54 -2.37
CA PHE A 192 -10.86 4.66 -3.54
C PHE A 192 -10.74 3.20 -3.13
N ARG A 193 -11.42 2.30 -3.83
CA ARG A 193 -11.15 0.86 -3.71
C ARG A 193 -9.91 0.50 -4.51
N TYR A 194 -9.03 -0.27 -3.91
CA TYR A 194 -7.90 -0.85 -4.63
C TYR A 194 -8.44 -1.86 -5.65
N SER A 195 -8.19 -1.62 -6.94
CA SER A 195 -8.86 -2.37 -8.02
C SER A 195 -8.31 -3.79 -8.27
N PHE A 196 -7.25 -4.19 -7.55
CA PHE A 196 -6.54 -5.47 -7.71
C PHE A 196 -6.15 -5.79 -9.17
N GLU A 197 -5.81 -4.77 -9.94
CA GLU A 197 -5.22 -4.94 -11.26
C GLU A 197 -3.81 -5.52 -11.12
N TYR A 198 -3.46 -6.50 -11.95
CA TYR A 198 -2.12 -7.07 -11.92
C TYR A 198 -1.11 -6.17 -12.65
N LEU A 199 -0.14 -5.65 -11.90
CA LEU A 199 0.92 -4.75 -12.40
C LEU A 199 2.28 -5.45 -12.49
N GLY A 200 2.41 -6.66 -11.95
CA GLY A 200 3.67 -7.39 -11.87
C GLY A 200 4.72 -6.72 -10.97
N CYS A 201 6.00 -6.90 -11.31
CA CYS A 201 7.13 -6.30 -10.62
C CYS A 201 7.82 -5.28 -11.54
N ALA A 202 7.08 -4.22 -11.91
CA ALA A 202 7.64 -3.07 -12.60
C ALA A 202 8.51 -2.24 -11.64
N GLY A 203 9.53 -1.55 -12.16
CA GLY A 203 10.32 -0.62 -11.35
C GLY A 203 9.47 0.59 -10.93
N ARG A 204 9.74 1.15 -9.74
CA ARG A 204 9.08 2.37 -9.26
C ARG A 204 10.01 3.57 -9.35
N LEU A 205 9.43 4.72 -9.64
CA LEU A 205 10.12 6.01 -9.52
C LEU A 205 10.12 6.46 -8.06
N VAL A 206 11.12 7.25 -7.69
CA VAL A 206 11.20 7.87 -6.36
C VAL A 206 10.06 8.87 -6.20
N ILE A 207 9.40 8.84 -5.04
CA ILE A 207 8.31 9.76 -4.71
C ILE A 207 8.93 11.05 -4.18
N THR A 208 8.50 12.18 -4.72
CA THR A 208 9.00 13.51 -4.36
C THR A 208 7.85 14.38 -3.82
N PRO A 209 8.15 15.50 -3.13
CA PRO A 209 7.11 16.44 -2.72
C PRO A 209 6.24 16.96 -3.88
N LEU A 210 6.77 16.99 -5.11
CA LEU A 210 5.99 17.34 -6.28
C LEU A 210 5.01 16.22 -6.65
N THR A 211 5.46 14.97 -6.60
CA THR A 211 4.62 13.78 -6.83
C THR A 211 3.51 13.67 -5.79
N ASP A 212 3.77 14.00 -4.52
CA ASP A 212 2.74 14.00 -3.47
C ASP A 212 1.61 15.01 -3.78
N ARG A 213 1.97 16.20 -4.26
CA ARG A 213 0.98 17.19 -4.69
C ARG A 213 0.15 16.68 -5.87
N ILE A 214 0.79 15.98 -6.82
CA ILE A 214 0.09 15.36 -7.95
C ILE A 214 -0.88 14.29 -7.45
N TYR A 215 -0.52 13.47 -6.46
CA TYR A 215 -1.46 12.50 -5.86
C TYR A 215 -2.68 13.19 -5.28
N ILE A 216 -2.50 14.25 -4.48
CA ILE A 216 -3.62 15.02 -3.93
C ILE A 216 -4.48 15.57 -5.07
N THR A 217 -3.92 16.33 -6.01
CA THR A 217 -4.70 16.94 -7.09
C THR A 217 -5.44 15.92 -7.96
N ALA A 218 -4.77 14.84 -8.36
CA ALA A 218 -5.36 13.82 -9.24
C ALA A 218 -6.49 13.05 -8.54
N THR A 219 -6.29 12.70 -7.27
CA THR A 219 -7.30 11.98 -6.48
C THR A 219 -8.48 12.87 -6.16
N GLN A 220 -8.26 14.15 -5.84
CA GLN A 220 -9.33 15.11 -5.62
C GLN A 220 -10.15 15.38 -6.89
N ALA A 221 -9.48 15.57 -8.02
CA ALA A 221 -10.16 15.68 -9.32
C ALA A 221 -10.99 14.42 -9.61
N SER A 222 -10.41 13.23 -9.43
CA SER A 222 -11.12 11.97 -9.64
C SER A 222 -12.30 11.79 -8.68
N HIS A 223 -12.18 12.20 -7.43
CA HIS A 223 -13.25 12.15 -6.43
C HIS A 223 -14.44 13.03 -6.84
N LEU A 224 -14.16 14.18 -7.46
CA LEU A 224 -15.15 15.11 -8.00
C LEU A 224 -15.61 14.78 -9.43
N VAL A 225 -15.16 13.65 -10.00
CA VAL A 225 -15.47 13.25 -11.40
C VAL A 225 -14.98 14.27 -12.42
N LEU A 226 -13.84 14.89 -12.14
CA LEU A 226 -13.14 15.85 -13.00
C LEU A 226 -11.86 15.25 -13.58
N GLY A 227 -11.43 15.78 -14.73
CA GLY A 227 -10.09 15.50 -15.25
C GLY A 227 -9.01 16.22 -14.45
N CYS A 228 -7.79 15.67 -14.45
CA CYS A 228 -6.61 16.31 -13.89
C CYS A 228 -5.65 16.71 -15.01
N ALA A 229 -5.32 18.00 -15.13
CA ALA A 229 -4.41 18.54 -16.13
C ALA A 229 -3.15 19.13 -15.45
N PRO A 230 -2.17 18.29 -15.05
CA PRO A 230 -0.93 18.79 -14.47
C PRO A 230 -0.12 19.53 -15.55
N ALA A 231 0.15 20.81 -15.32
CA ALA A 231 0.93 21.64 -16.24
C ALA A 231 2.37 21.82 -15.73
N GLY A 232 3.35 21.57 -16.61
CA GLY A 232 4.78 21.73 -16.32
C GLY A 232 5.63 21.35 -17.53
N PRO A 233 6.92 21.73 -17.55
CA PRO A 233 7.84 21.29 -18.59
C PRO A 233 7.96 19.75 -18.59
N ALA A 234 8.14 19.16 -19.78
CA ALA A 234 8.41 17.73 -19.88
C ALA A 234 9.74 17.40 -19.17
N GLY A 235 9.73 16.36 -18.33
CA GLY A 235 10.87 15.86 -17.57
C GLY A 235 10.89 14.34 -17.59
#